data_AF-A0A8F5BY72-F1
#
_entry.id   AF-A0A8F5BY72-F1
#
_cell.length_a   1.000
_cell.length_b   1.000
_cell.length_c   1.000
_cell.angle_alpha   90.00
_cell.angle_beta   90.00
_cell.angle_gamma   90.00
#
_symmetry.space_group_name_H-M   'P 1'
#
loop_
_entity.id
_entity.type
_entity.pdbx_description
1 polymer ?
#
loop_
_entity_poly.entity_id
_entity_poly.type
_entity_poly.pdbx_seq_one_letter_code
_entity_poly.pdbx_strand_id
1 'polypeptide(L)'
;MEKAIHNLGKDARLHIIHILLQNRSKKELADELGITPAAITKYLKGITHPSDEIIEKCIEVAKEDEYYEIIKIIISDITEALIELSREIDIEKIVENENVQKLKKLLDTAFDKMLSTSPSFV
;
A
#
# COMPACT_ATOMS: atom_id res chain seq x y z
N MET A 1 -1.43 -10.99 2.07
CA MET A 1 -1.45 -9.68 1.38
C MET A 1 -0.81 -9.74 0.00
N GLU A 2 -0.17 -10.86 -0.35
CA GLU A 2 0.48 -11.19 -1.63
C GLU A 2 -0.06 -10.47 -2.87
N LYS A 3 -1.32 -10.66 -3.27
CA LYS A 3 -1.88 -9.99 -4.48
C LYS A 3 -1.83 -8.46 -4.42
N ALA A 4 -2.07 -7.87 -3.25
CA ALA A 4 -2.02 -6.42 -3.09
C ALA A 4 -0.57 -5.93 -3.20
N ILE A 5 0.37 -6.64 -2.58
CA ILE A 5 1.81 -6.33 -2.66
C ILE A 5 2.34 -6.48 -4.07
N HIS A 6 1.99 -7.57 -4.75
CA HIS A 6 2.43 -7.87 -6.12
C HIS A 6 2.07 -6.73 -7.09
N ASN A 7 0.87 -6.20 -6.95
CA ASN A 7 0.35 -5.14 -7.81
C ASN A 7 0.91 -3.75 -7.47
N LEU A 8 1.70 -3.60 -6.40
CA LEU A 8 2.25 -2.29 -6.03
C LEU A 8 3.19 -1.74 -7.08
N GLY A 9 2.96 -0.48 -7.43
CA GLY A 9 3.87 0.33 -8.21
C GLY A 9 5.26 0.45 -7.59
N LYS A 10 6.25 0.74 -8.44
CA LYS A 10 7.65 0.93 -8.05
C LYS A 10 7.82 2.05 -7.01
N ASP A 11 7.03 3.11 -7.14
CA ASP A 11 7.09 4.27 -6.27
C ASP A 11 6.47 3.99 -4.91
N ALA A 12 5.33 3.29 -4.87
CA ALA A 12 4.72 2.82 -3.63
C ALA A 12 5.67 1.93 -2.82
N ARG A 13 6.35 0.98 -3.48
CA ARG A 13 7.35 0.11 -2.86
C ARG A 13 8.51 0.90 -2.26
N LEU A 14 9.00 1.91 -2.97
CA LEU A 14 10.06 2.78 -2.46
C LEU A 14 9.58 3.63 -1.28
N HIS A 15 8.35 4.12 -1.33
CA HIS A 15 7.76 4.93 -0.26
C HIS A 15 7.60 4.14 1.04
N ILE A 16 7.28 2.84 0.96
CA ILE A 16 7.28 1.93 2.13
C ILE A 16 8.67 1.86 2.78
N ILE A 17 9.76 1.77 1.99
CA ILE A 17 11.13 1.81 2.51
C ILE A 17 11.39 3.15 3.21
N HIS A 18 10.90 4.26 2.65
CA HIS A 18 11.06 5.58 3.25
C HIS A 18 10.37 5.71 4.61
N ILE A 19 9.16 5.17 4.80
CA ILE A 19 8.48 5.15 6.11
C ILE A 19 9.39 4.53 7.16
N LEU A 20 9.90 3.33 6.89
CA LEU A 20 10.69 2.60 7.89
C LEU A 20 12.02 3.30 8.21
N LEU A 21 12.60 4.00 7.22
CA LEU A 21 13.82 4.81 7.38
C LEU A 21 13.60 6.12 8.16
N GLN A 22 12.36 6.53 8.43
CA GLN A 22 12.11 7.69 9.30
C GLN A 22 12.57 7.41 10.74
N ASN A 23 12.46 6.16 11.18
CA ASN A 23 12.76 5.74 12.55
C ASN A 23 13.99 4.83 12.66
N ARG A 24 14.64 4.50 11.54
CA ARG A 24 15.78 3.58 11.46
C ARG A 24 16.85 4.12 10.53
N SER A 25 18.12 3.85 10.86
CA SER A 25 19.21 4.01 9.90
C SER A 25 19.13 2.94 8.79
N LYS A 26 19.83 3.19 7.66
CA LYS A 26 19.92 2.22 6.56
C LYS A 26 20.53 0.88 6.98
N LYS A 27 21.37 0.88 8.01
CA LYS A 27 22.01 -0.33 8.52
C LYS A 27 20.99 -1.14 9.33
N GLU A 28 20.32 -0.51 10.30
CA GLU A 28 19.29 -1.16 11.12
C GLU A 28 18.18 -1.75 10.26
N LEU A 29 17.65 -0.98 9.30
CA LEU A 29 16.61 -1.49 8.39
C LEU A 29 17.13 -2.65 7.52
N ALA A 30 18.38 -2.59 7.04
CA ALA A 30 18.94 -3.68 6.26
C ALA A 30 19.09 -4.96 7.08
N ASP A 31 19.54 -4.84 8.34
CA ASP A 31 19.68 -5.95 9.27
C ASP A 31 18.31 -6.58 9.59
N GLU A 32 17.28 -5.76 9.85
CA GLU A 32 15.90 -6.22 10.08
C GLU A 32 15.29 -6.94 8.87
N LEU A 33 15.54 -6.45 7.66
CA LEU A 33 15.04 -7.07 6.42
C LEU A 33 15.87 -8.28 5.96
N GLY A 34 17.03 -8.52 6.59
CA GLY A 34 17.96 -9.58 6.20
C GLY A 34 18.61 -9.33 4.83
N ILE A 35 18.94 -8.07 4.53
CA ILE A 35 19.60 -7.64 3.30
C ILE A 35 20.84 -6.80 3.60
N THR A 36 21.58 -6.41 2.55
CA THR A 36 22.75 -5.54 2.72
C THR A 36 22.35 -4.05 2.77
N PRO A 37 23.07 -3.19 3.51
CA PRO A 37 22.86 -1.73 3.44
C PRO A 37 23.03 -1.14 2.03
N ALA A 38 23.81 -1.84 1.18
CA ALA A 38 23.96 -1.50 -0.23
C ALA A 38 22.66 -1.71 -1.01
N ALA A 39 21.85 -2.73 -0.68
CA ALA A 39 20.55 -2.96 -1.30
C ALA A 39 19.58 -1.80 -1.01
N ILE A 40 19.48 -1.37 0.26
CA ILE A 40 18.73 -0.15 0.64
C ILE A 40 19.20 1.06 -0.17
N THR A 41 20.51 1.24 -0.29
CA THR A 41 21.08 2.34 -1.09
C THR A 41 20.69 2.25 -2.58
N LYS A 42 20.61 1.05 -3.16
CA LYS A 42 20.16 0.86 -4.54
C LYS A 42 18.67 1.18 -4.70
N TYR A 43 17.83 0.82 -3.72
CA TYR A 43 16.40 1.20 -3.71
C TYR A 43 16.24 2.72 -3.72
N LEU A 44 16.90 3.41 -2.80
CA LEU A 44 16.83 4.88 -2.67
C LEU A 44 17.36 5.63 -3.90
N LYS A 45 18.21 4.98 -4.71
CA LYS A 45 18.73 5.54 -5.97
C LYS A 45 17.88 5.15 -7.19
N GLY A 46 16.80 4.39 -7.01
CA GLY A 46 15.98 3.88 -8.11
C GLY A 46 16.69 2.90 -9.04
N ILE A 47 17.82 2.32 -8.62
CA ILE A 47 18.59 1.36 -9.43
C ILE A 47 17.86 0.02 -9.52
N THR A 48 17.16 -0.34 -8.44
CA THR A 48 16.30 -1.52 -8.34
C THR A 48 15.17 -1.22 -7.37
N HIS A 49 14.13 -2.04 -7.35
CA HIS A 49 13.00 -1.90 -6.42
C HIS A 49 12.94 -3.08 -5.46
N PRO A 50 12.35 -2.88 -4.27
CA PRO A 50 12.08 -3.98 -3.33
C PRO A 50 11.18 -5.05 -3.98
N SER A 51 11.54 -6.33 -3.84
CA SER A 51 10.69 -7.45 -4.24
C SER A 51 9.49 -7.62 -3.32
N ASP A 52 8.55 -8.48 -3.69
CA ASP A 52 7.36 -8.80 -2.89
C ASP A 52 7.76 -9.29 -1.49
N GLU A 53 8.71 -10.22 -1.43
CA GLU A 53 9.27 -10.74 -0.17
C GLU A 53 9.86 -9.64 0.73
N ILE A 54 10.47 -8.60 0.14
CA ILE A 54 11.03 -7.49 0.92
C ILE A 54 9.92 -6.60 1.45
N ILE A 55 8.87 -6.34 0.68
CA ILE A 55 7.70 -5.56 1.14
C ILE A 55 6.95 -6.31 2.23
N GLU A 56 6.81 -7.63 2.13
CA GLU A 56 6.22 -8.47 3.19
C GLU A 56 7.02 -8.32 4.48
N LYS A 57 8.35 -8.44 4.43
CA LYS A 57 9.21 -8.20 5.59
C LYS A 57 9.08 -6.78 6.13
N CYS A 58 8.96 -5.77 5.27
CA CYS A 58 8.72 -4.38 5.72
C CYS A 58 7.45 -4.28 6.56
N ILE A 59 6.38 -4.98 6.19
CA ILE A 59 5.12 -5.03 6.94
C ILE A 59 5.30 -5.79 8.26
N GLU A 60 6.06 -6.89 8.25
CA GLU A 60 6.32 -7.70 9.44
C GLU A 60 7.13 -6.97 10.52
N VAL A 61 8.12 -6.17 10.12
CA VAL A 61 8.99 -5.43 11.06
C VAL A 61 8.47 -4.03 11.40
N ALA A 62 7.37 -3.61 10.76
CA ALA A 62 6.76 -2.31 11.01
C ALA A 62 6.17 -2.24 12.42
N LYS A 63 6.37 -1.09 13.07
CA LYS A 63 5.61 -0.72 14.28
C LYS A 63 4.16 -0.42 13.90
N GLU A 64 3.28 -0.37 14.89
CA GLU A 64 1.84 -0.18 14.66
C GLU A 64 1.51 1.06 13.81
N ASP A 65 2.11 2.20 14.14
CA ASP A 65 1.96 3.46 13.40
C ASP A 65 2.50 3.34 11.96
N GLU A 66 3.70 2.79 11.80
CA GLU A 66 4.33 2.54 10.49
C GLU A 66 3.49 1.59 9.63
N TYR A 67 2.93 0.55 10.24
CA TYR A 67 2.04 -0.41 9.57
C TYR A 67 0.85 0.31 8.97
N TYR A 68 0.16 1.16 9.74
CA TYR A 68 -0.99 1.91 9.21
C TYR A 68 -0.59 2.88 8.10
N GLU A 69 0.58 3.53 8.18
CA GLU A 69 1.10 4.37 7.09
C GLU A 69 1.41 3.53 5.83
N ILE A 70 1.99 2.33 5.99
CA ILE A 70 2.22 1.40 4.88
C ILE A 70 0.89 0.99 4.24
N ILE A 71 -0.13 0.64 5.04
CA ILE A 71 -1.47 0.30 4.52
C ILE A 71 -2.07 1.47 3.74
N LYS A 72 -1.89 2.72 4.17
CA LYS A 72 -2.35 3.90 3.42
C LYS A 72 -1.68 4.00 2.05
N ILE A 73 -0.36 3.74 1.96
CA ILE A 73 0.34 3.70 0.68
C ILE A 73 -0.26 2.64 -0.24
N ILE A 74 -0.48 1.42 0.27
CA ILE A 74 -1.05 0.32 -0.51
C ILE A 74 -2.44 0.70 -1.03
N ILE A 75 -3.30 1.25 -0.18
CA ILE A 75 -4.65 1.69 -0.59
C ILE A 75 -4.56 2.80 -1.63
N SER A 76 -3.64 3.75 -1.47
CA SER A 76 -3.46 4.86 -2.41
C SER A 76 -3.08 4.36 -3.80
N ASP A 77 -2.08 3.49 -3.89
CA ASP A 77 -1.58 2.94 -5.16
C ASP A 77 -2.67 2.13 -5.90
N ILE A 78 -3.41 1.29 -5.16
CA ILE A 78 -4.55 0.54 -5.71
C ILE A 78 -5.65 1.49 -6.20
N THR A 79 -5.96 2.53 -5.43
CA THR A 79 -7.00 3.50 -5.79
C THR A 79 -6.62 4.29 -7.04
N GLU A 80 -5.36 4.71 -7.15
CA GLU A 80 -4.86 5.41 -8.33
C GLU A 80 -4.95 4.53 -9.58
N ALA A 81 -4.53 3.27 -9.50
CA ALA A 81 -4.68 2.30 -10.59
C ALA A 81 -6.14 2.10 -11.02
N LEU A 82 -7.09 2.06 -10.06
CA LEU A 82 -8.52 1.96 -10.36
C LEU A 82 -9.06 3.25 -11.00
N ILE A 83 -8.61 4.42 -10.56
CA ILE A 83 -8.99 5.72 -11.16
C ILE A 83 -8.49 5.78 -12.59
N GLU A 84 -7.24 5.39 -12.86
CA GLU A 84 -6.69 5.33 -14.21
C GLU A 84 -7.52 4.40 -15.09
N LEU A 85 -7.78 3.17 -14.64
CA LEU A 85 -8.61 2.21 -15.36
C LEU A 85 -10.00 2.78 -15.66
N SER A 86 -10.62 3.48 -14.70
CA SER A 86 -11.97 4.04 -14.83
C SER A 86 -12.10 5.06 -15.96
N ARG A 87 -10.99 5.72 -16.35
CA ARG A 87 -10.96 6.71 -17.44
C ARG A 87 -10.95 6.06 -18.82
N GLU A 88 -10.50 4.82 -18.91
CA GLU A 88 -10.34 4.08 -20.16
C GLU A 88 -11.55 3.19 -20.49
N ILE A 89 -12.52 3.09 -19.58
CA ILE A 89 -13.67 2.17 -19.70
C ILE A 89 -15.00 2.90 -19.62
N ASP A 90 -16.00 2.31 -20.26
CA ASP A 90 -17.40 2.71 -20.08
C ASP A 90 -17.96 2.01 -18.83
N ILE A 91 -17.97 2.75 -17.70
CA ILE A 91 -18.41 2.24 -16.40
C ILE A 91 -19.83 1.68 -16.45
N GLU A 92 -20.73 2.29 -17.24
CA GLU A 92 -22.13 1.85 -17.35
C GLU A 92 -22.23 0.43 -17.90
N LYS A 93 -21.29 0.05 -18.79
CA LYS A 93 -21.25 -1.31 -19.36
C LYS A 93 -20.69 -2.37 -18.44
N ILE A 94 -19.96 -1.99 -17.39
CA ILE A 94 -19.33 -2.94 -16.47
C ILE A 94 -19.95 -2.95 -15.08
N VAL A 95 -20.94 -2.10 -14.82
CA VAL A 95 -21.57 -2.00 -13.51
C VAL A 95 -22.17 -3.33 -13.04
N GLU A 96 -22.68 -4.15 -13.98
CA GLU A 96 -23.23 -5.48 -13.66
C GLU A 96 -22.14 -6.54 -13.38
N ASN A 97 -20.87 -6.22 -13.57
CA ASN A 97 -19.77 -7.13 -13.27
C ASN A 97 -19.74 -7.46 -11.76
N GLU A 98 -19.71 -8.76 -11.45
CA GLU A 98 -19.75 -9.24 -10.07
C GLU A 98 -18.62 -8.65 -9.19
N ASN A 99 -17.43 -8.44 -9.75
CA ASN A 99 -16.29 -7.90 -9.00
C ASN A 99 -16.44 -6.40 -8.72
N VAL A 100 -17.07 -5.65 -9.62
CA VAL A 100 -17.42 -4.24 -9.39
C VAL A 100 -18.44 -4.12 -8.26
N GLN A 101 -19.45 -4.99 -8.24
CA GLN A 101 -20.43 -5.05 -7.16
C GLN A 101 -19.81 -5.43 -5.81
N LYS A 102 -18.86 -6.38 -5.80
CA LYS A 102 -18.08 -6.72 -4.60
C LYS A 102 -17.28 -5.54 -4.09
N LEU A 103 -16.60 -4.81 -4.98
CA LEU A 103 -15.85 -3.60 -4.63
C LEU A 103 -16.75 -2.53 -4.02
N LYS A 104 -17.91 -2.25 -4.65
CA LYS A 104 -18.91 -1.32 -4.12
C LYS A 104 -19.31 -1.69 -2.69
N LYS A 105 -19.70 -2.95 -2.46
CA LYS A 105 -20.12 -3.41 -1.12
C LYS A 105 -19.03 -3.26 -0.06
N LEU A 106 -17.77 -3.50 -0.44
CA LEU A 106 -16.62 -3.30 0.44
C LEU A 106 -16.48 -1.82 0.83
N LEU A 107 -16.57 -0.91 -0.14
CA LEU A 107 -16.50 0.53 0.10
C LEU A 107 -17.67 1.03 0.96
N ASP A 108 -18.89 0.63 0.64
CA ASP A 108 -20.09 0.97 1.43
C ASP A 108 -19.92 0.56 2.89
N THR A 109 -19.44 -0.66 3.15
CA THR A 109 -19.18 -1.16 4.51
C THR A 109 -18.12 -0.32 5.24
N ALA A 110 -17.10 0.17 4.53
CA ALA A 110 -16.08 1.04 5.10
C ALA A 110 -16.65 2.43 5.45
N PHE A 111 -17.47 3.01 4.57
CA PHE A 111 -18.14 4.28 4.81
C PHE A 111 -19.14 4.22 5.97
N ASP A 112 -19.95 3.16 6.04
CA ASP A 112 -20.90 2.97 7.13
C ASP A 112 -20.21 2.93 8.50
N LYS A 113 -19.07 2.23 8.58
CA LYS A 113 -18.24 2.20 9.79
C LYS A 113 -17.71 3.59 10.14
N MET A 114 -17.16 4.32 9.16
CA MET A 114 -16.66 5.68 9.36
C MET A 114 -17.74 6.62 9.91
N LEU A 115 -18.95 6.55 9.36
CA LEU A 115 -20.10 7.34 9.82
C LEU A 115 -20.52 6.95 11.25
N SER A 116 -20.50 5.66 11.58
CA SER A 116 -20.85 5.17 12.93
C SER A 116 -19.82 5.54 14.01
N THR A 117 -18.56 5.76 13.64
CA THR A 117 -17.47 6.16 14.56
C THR A 117 -17.29 7.67 14.64
N SER A 118 -17.98 8.45 13.79
CA SER A 118 -17.95 9.91 13.87
C SER A 118 -18.76 10.35 15.09
N PRO A 119 -18.19 11.10 16.05
CA PRO A 119 -18.98 11.62 17.16
C PRO A 119 -20.07 12.51 16.58
N SER A 120 -21.32 12.19 16.87
CA SER A 120 -22.44 13.10 16.67
C SER A 120 -22.06 14.42 17.35
N PHE A 121 -21.79 15.46 16.57
CA PHE A 121 -21.72 16.81 17.11
C PHE A 121 -23.12 17.15 17.63
N VAL A 122 -23.27 17.08 18.95
CA VAL A 122 -24.36 17.66 19.74
C VAL A 122 -23.76 18.75 20.61
#